data_AF-A0A7K4FH30-F1
#
_entry.id   AF-A0A7K4FH30-F1
#
_cell.length_a   1.000
_cell.length_b   1.000
_cell.length_c   1.000
_cell.angle_alpha   90.00
_cell.angle_beta   90.00
_cell.angle_gamma   90.00
#
_symmetry.space_group_name_H-M   'P 1'
#
loop_
_entity.id
_entity.type
_entity.pdbx_description
1 polymer ?
#
loop_
_entity_poly.entity_id
_entity_poly.type
_entity_poly.pdbx_seq_one_letter_code
_entity_poly.pdbx_strand_id
1 'polypeptide(L)'
;MSRDFRAGAYLALPFLLAFALSVVMLLTDSNLRTNFGTITSGYYSHWYVVLVTAIVDLIVVGTLVAFRSRTAFKGGVVVSGLMVVLLLADILAYSQVGFSSATDFANYLFGITYYGGNVRYLYDALLGVYIATLVGGLVTLVATRRAPA
;
A
#
# COMPACT_ATOMS: atom_id res chain seq x y z
N MET A 1 18.59 -13.49 -21.62
CA MET A 1 17.46 -12.94 -20.83
C MET A 1 17.76 -11.47 -20.58
N SER A 2 16.97 -10.53 -21.12
CA SER A 2 17.27 -9.09 -21.01
C SER A 2 17.18 -8.62 -19.54
N ARG A 3 17.99 -7.62 -19.16
CA ARG A 3 17.96 -7.03 -17.82
C ARG A 3 16.57 -6.52 -17.41
N ASP A 4 15.75 -6.10 -18.38
CA ASP A 4 14.37 -5.67 -18.16
C ASP A 4 13.46 -6.80 -17.65
N PHE A 5 13.72 -8.06 -18.04
CA PHE A 5 12.89 -9.21 -17.67
C PHE A 5 12.97 -9.55 -16.17
N ARG A 6 14.15 -9.35 -15.56
CA ARG A 6 14.33 -9.59 -14.12
C ARG A 6 13.72 -8.46 -13.29
N ALA A 7 13.80 -7.22 -13.78
CA ALA A 7 13.28 -6.04 -13.08
C ALA A 7 11.77 -6.12 -12.80
N GLY A 8 10.95 -6.59 -13.76
CA GLY A 8 9.51 -6.76 -13.56
C GLY A 8 9.14 -7.77 -12.46
N ALA A 9 9.85 -8.90 -12.41
CA ALA A 9 9.66 -9.91 -11.38
C ALA A 9 10.10 -9.42 -9.99
N TYR A 10 11.16 -8.60 -9.92
CA TYR A 10 11.60 -8.00 -8.66
C TYR A 10 10.56 -7.03 -8.09
N LEU A 11 9.84 -6.29 -8.93
CA LEU A 11 8.85 -5.32 -8.46
C LEU A 11 7.52 -5.98 -8.05
N ALA A 12 7.24 -7.21 -8.51
CA ALA A 12 6.07 -7.97 -8.07
C ALA A 12 6.17 -8.43 -6.60
N LEU A 13 7.37 -8.70 -6.10
CA LEU A 13 7.56 -9.18 -4.72
C LEU A 13 7.12 -8.14 -3.65
N PRO A 14 7.50 -6.86 -3.73
CA PRO A 14 6.97 -5.83 -2.84
C PRO A 14 5.45 -5.71 -2.88
N PHE A 15 4.82 -5.77 -4.05
CA PHE A 15 3.36 -5.74 -4.15
C PHE A 15 2.70 -6.98 -3.53
N LEU A 16 3.31 -8.15 -3.65
CA LEU A 16 2.81 -9.35 -2.97
C LEU A 16 2.93 -9.24 -1.44
N LEU A 17 4.01 -8.62 -0.95
CA LEU A 17 4.18 -8.32 0.47
C LEU A 17 3.13 -7.30 0.95
N ALA A 18 2.89 -6.23 0.18
CA ALA A 18 1.86 -5.24 0.47
C ALA A 18 0.45 -5.86 0.54
N PHE A 19 0.15 -6.77 -0.39
CA PHE A 19 -1.08 -7.57 -0.35
C PHE A 19 -1.20 -8.38 0.94
N ALA A 20 -0.14 -9.11 1.30
CA ALA A 20 -0.13 -9.92 2.52
C ALA A 20 -0.32 -9.07 3.78
N LEU A 21 0.34 -7.92 3.88
CA LEU A 21 0.16 -6.96 4.97
C LEU A 21 -1.28 -6.48 5.06
N SER A 22 -1.87 -6.07 3.93
CA SER A 22 -3.26 -5.61 3.86
C SER A 22 -4.25 -6.69 4.28
N VAL A 23 -4.03 -7.95 3.89
CA VAL A 23 -4.87 -9.09 4.33
C VAL A 23 -4.72 -9.32 5.84
N VAL A 24 -3.49 -9.33 6.37
CA VAL A 24 -3.25 -9.48 7.81
C VAL A 24 -3.96 -8.38 8.58
N MET A 25 -3.90 -7.13 8.12
CA MET A 25 -4.66 -6.03 8.71
C MET A 25 -6.16 -6.31 8.75
N LEU A 26 -6.77 -6.65 7.62
CA LEU A 26 -8.21 -6.94 7.53
C LEU A 26 -8.66 -8.08 8.45
N LEU A 27 -7.78 -9.06 8.71
CA LEU A 27 -8.07 -10.22 9.56
C LEU A 27 -7.80 -10.00 11.05
N THR A 28 -6.80 -9.19 11.38
CA THR A 28 -6.26 -9.07 12.76
C THR A 28 -6.61 -7.77 13.45
N ASP A 29 -6.92 -6.70 12.70
CA ASP A 29 -7.35 -5.44 13.29
C ASP A 29 -8.78 -5.59 13.80
N SER A 30 -8.91 -5.64 15.13
CA SER A 30 -10.21 -5.69 15.80
C SER A 30 -11.04 -4.46 15.46
N ASN A 31 -10.44 -3.28 15.34
CA ASN A 31 -11.20 -2.09 14.95
C ASN A 31 -11.75 -2.24 13.53
N LEU A 32 -10.98 -2.81 12.59
CA LEU A 32 -11.47 -3.11 11.22
C LEU A 32 -12.64 -4.12 11.23
N ARG A 33 -12.66 -5.05 12.20
CA ARG A 33 -13.65 -6.13 12.27
C ARG A 33 -14.91 -5.79 13.06
N THR A 34 -14.81 -5.07 14.17
CA THR A 34 -15.94 -4.82 15.08
C THR A 34 -16.51 -3.41 14.96
N ASN A 35 -15.71 -2.39 14.62
CA ASN A 35 -16.13 -0.99 14.61
C ASN A 35 -16.25 -0.41 13.19
N PHE A 36 -15.36 -0.78 12.26
CA PHE A 36 -15.31 -0.25 10.87
C PHE A 36 -16.08 -1.10 9.84
N GLY A 37 -16.70 -2.22 10.24
CA GLY A 37 -17.39 -3.16 9.33
C GLY A 37 -18.92 -3.22 9.40
N THR A 38 -19.58 -2.52 10.33
CA THR A 38 -21.03 -2.60 10.60
C THR A 38 -21.83 -1.41 10.05
N ILE A 39 -22.94 -1.69 9.31
CA ILE A 39 -23.57 -0.70 8.38
C ILE A 39 -24.08 0.53 9.12
N THR A 40 -24.41 0.30 10.38
CA THR A 40 -24.99 1.24 11.31
C THR A 40 -24.02 2.28 11.86
N SER A 41 -22.70 2.11 11.73
CA SER A 41 -21.75 3.01 12.38
C SER A 41 -21.32 4.19 11.48
N GLY A 42 -21.22 4.02 10.14
CA GLY A 42 -20.68 5.06 9.23
C GLY A 42 -19.14 5.00 9.04
N TYR A 43 -18.49 3.98 9.61
CA TYR A 43 -17.04 3.84 9.78
C TYR A 43 -16.36 3.05 8.63
N TYR A 44 -16.87 3.13 7.40
CA TYR A 44 -16.54 2.19 6.31
C TYR A 44 -15.33 2.51 5.45
N SER A 45 -15.01 3.79 5.29
CA SER A 45 -14.07 4.26 4.27
C SER A 45 -12.67 3.68 4.46
N HIS A 46 -12.15 3.71 5.69
CA HIS A 46 -10.84 3.13 6.02
C HIS A 46 -10.75 1.63 5.69
N TRP A 47 -11.79 0.85 6.04
CA TRP A 47 -11.83 -0.57 5.71
C TRP A 47 -11.78 -0.82 4.20
N TYR A 48 -12.56 -0.05 3.43
CA TYR A 48 -12.55 -0.14 1.97
C TYR A 48 -11.24 0.34 1.36
N VAL A 49 -10.55 1.32 1.96
CA VAL A 49 -9.21 1.74 1.52
C VAL A 49 -8.24 0.57 1.63
N VAL A 50 -8.20 -0.15 2.76
CA VAL A 50 -7.33 -1.32 2.93
C VAL A 50 -7.70 -2.46 1.98
N LEU A 51 -9.01 -2.72 1.78
CA LEU A 51 -9.46 -3.73 0.81
C LEU A 51 -9.06 -3.39 -0.63
N VAL A 52 -9.32 -2.14 -1.06
CA VAL A 52 -8.97 -1.67 -2.41
C VAL A 52 -7.47 -1.77 -2.61
N THR A 53 -6.68 -1.41 -1.60
CA THR A 53 -5.22 -1.56 -1.61
C THR A 53 -4.81 -3.01 -1.89
N ALA A 54 -5.37 -3.98 -1.15
CA ALA A 54 -5.09 -5.40 -1.37
C ALA A 54 -5.47 -5.88 -2.79
N ILE A 55 -6.63 -5.45 -3.29
CA ILE A 55 -7.08 -5.82 -4.65
C ILE A 55 -6.14 -5.24 -5.71
N VAL A 56 -5.78 -3.97 -5.59
CA VAL A 56 -4.86 -3.29 -6.51
C VAL A 56 -3.50 -3.99 -6.51
N ASP A 57 -2.96 -4.33 -5.36
CA ASP A 57 -1.69 -5.06 -5.24
C ASP A 57 -1.71 -6.37 -6.02
N LEU A 58 -2.78 -7.17 -5.86
CA LEU A 58 -2.92 -8.43 -6.56
C LEU A 58 -3.00 -8.25 -8.08
N ILE A 59 -3.73 -7.23 -8.55
CA ILE A 59 -3.81 -6.88 -9.98
C ILE A 59 -2.43 -6.47 -10.51
N VAL A 60 -1.66 -5.67 -9.76
CA VAL A 60 -0.32 -5.25 -10.16
C VAL A 60 0.64 -6.45 -10.20
N VAL A 61 0.60 -7.34 -9.20
CA VAL A 61 1.38 -8.59 -9.21
C VAL A 61 1.07 -9.40 -10.46
N GLY A 62 -0.21 -9.65 -10.74
CA GLY A 62 -0.65 -10.39 -11.94
C GLY A 62 -0.15 -9.74 -13.23
N THR A 63 -0.26 -8.42 -13.33
CA THR A 63 0.19 -7.64 -14.50
C THR A 63 1.71 -7.71 -14.69
N LEU A 64 2.49 -7.52 -13.63
CA LEU A 64 3.96 -7.57 -13.67
C LEU A 64 4.46 -8.97 -14.04
N VAL A 65 3.84 -10.02 -13.50
CA VAL A 65 4.22 -11.42 -13.75
C VAL A 65 3.82 -11.87 -15.15
N ALA A 66 2.65 -11.46 -15.66
CA ALA A 66 2.14 -11.87 -16.96
C ALA A 66 2.86 -11.17 -18.12
N PHE A 67 3.00 -9.84 -18.08
CA PHE A 67 3.51 -9.08 -19.22
C PHE A 67 5.03 -8.90 -19.23
N ARG A 68 5.68 -8.86 -18.06
CA ARG A 68 7.15 -8.74 -17.90
C ARG A 68 7.81 -7.71 -18.82
N SER A 69 7.14 -6.57 -19.01
CA SER A 69 7.56 -5.52 -19.95
C SER A 69 7.98 -4.24 -19.23
N ARG A 70 8.77 -3.40 -19.91
CA ARG A 70 9.16 -2.08 -19.38
C ARG A 70 7.97 -1.16 -19.13
N THR A 71 6.90 -1.31 -19.91
CA THR A 71 5.64 -0.57 -19.71
C THR A 71 4.92 -1.03 -18.45
N ALA A 72 4.80 -2.36 -18.24
CA ALA A 72 4.23 -2.90 -17.01
C ALA A 72 5.03 -2.48 -15.77
N PHE A 73 6.36 -2.48 -15.87
CA PHE A 73 7.24 -1.99 -14.80
C PHE A 73 6.96 -0.51 -14.47
N LYS A 74 6.92 0.38 -15.47
CA LYS A 74 6.57 1.80 -15.26
C LYS A 74 5.20 1.95 -14.61
N GLY A 75 4.23 1.16 -15.06
CA GLY A 75 2.89 1.11 -14.47
C GLY A 75 2.94 0.77 -12.97
N GLY A 76 3.68 -0.27 -12.60
CA GLY A 76 3.89 -0.64 -11.19
C GLY A 76 4.50 0.49 -10.35
N VAL A 77 5.50 1.21 -10.88
CA VAL A 77 6.09 2.38 -10.20
C VAL A 77 5.09 3.53 -10.03
N VAL A 78 4.25 3.78 -11.03
CA VAL A 78 3.19 4.80 -10.92
C VAL A 78 2.17 4.38 -9.87
N VAL A 79 1.74 3.11 -9.89
CA VAL A 79 0.77 2.59 -8.92
C VAL A 79 1.32 2.66 -7.49
N SER A 80 2.60 2.33 -7.26
CA SER A 80 3.17 2.46 -5.90
C SER A 80 3.13 3.91 -5.41
N GLY A 81 3.36 4.89 -6.28
CA GLY A 81 3.18 6.30 -5.95
C GLY A 81 1.73 6.67 -5.63
N LEU A 82 0.78 6.15 -6.39
CA LEU A 82 -0.65 6.34 -6.11
C LEU A 82 -1.07 5.70 -4.79
N MET A 83 -0.52 4.52 -4.45
CA MET A 83 -0.80 3.86 -3.16
C MET A 83 -0.23 4.65 -1.98
N VAL A 84 0.96 5.25 -2.11
CA VAL A 84 1.47 6.19 -1.09
C VAL A 84 0.49 7.34 -0.87
N VAL A 85 0.02 7.98 -1.94
CA VAL A 85 -0.95 9.08 -1.85
C VAL A 85 -2.26 8.60 -1.22
N LEU A 86 -2.76 7.42 -1.60
CA LEU A 86 -3.99 6.85 -1.07
C LEU A 86 -3.90 6.61 0.44
N LEU A 87 -2.83 5.98 0.93
CA LEU A 87 -2.65 5.71 2.36
C LEU A 87 -2.50 7.00 3.18
N LEU A 88 -1.87 8.03 2.63
CA LEU A 88 -1.80 9.33 3.30
C LEU A 88 -3.14 10.06 3.28
N ALA A 89 -3.88 9.97 2.17
CA ALA A 89 -5.21 10.56 2.03
C ALA A 89 -6.24 9.90 2.96
N ASP A 90 -6.03 8.64 3.32
CA ASP A 90 -6.86 7.92 4.28
C ASP A 90 -6.95 8.63 5.64
N ILE A 91 -5.91 9.37 6.04
CA ILE A 91 -5.93 10.23 7.24
C ILE A 91 -7.12 11.22 7.20
N LEU A 92 -7.54 11.66 6.02
CA LEU A 92 -8.67 12.57 5.85
C LEU A 92 -10.03 11.93 6.20
N ALA A 93 -10.08 10.61 6.34
CA ALA A 93 -11.26 9.91 6.81
C ALA A 93 -11.49 10.04 8.33
N TYR A 94 -10.60 10.72 9.07
CA TYR A 94 -10.60 10.80 10.55
C TYR A 94 -11.97 11.03 11.19
N SER A 95 -12.80 11.92 10.64
CA SER A 95 -14.12 12.24 11.20
C SER A 95 -15.13 11.12 11.00
N GLN A 96 -14.95 10.31 9.96
CA GLN A 96 -15.78 9.14 9.66
C GLN A 96 -15.39 7.94 10.53
N VAL A 97 -14.17 7.95 11.07
CA VAL A 97 -13.64 6.89 11.92
C VAL A 97 -13.66 7.25 13.42
N GLY A 98 -14.39 8.30 13.79
CA GLY A 98 -14.65 8.69 15.19
C GLY A 98 -13.51 9.43 15.88
N PHE A 99 -12.53 9.91 15.12
CA PHE A 99 -11.45 10.75 15.65
C PHE A 99 -11.82 12.23 15.56
N SER A 100 -11.43 12.98 16.57
CA SER A 100 -11.68 14.43 16.68
C SER A 100 -10.83 15.25 15.70
N SER A 101 -9.68 14.72 15.29
CA SER A 101 -8.75 15.38 14.38
C SER A 101 -8.00 14.41 13.47
N ALA A 102 -7.56 14.92 12.31
CA ALA A 102 -6.69 14.19 11.38
C ALA A 102 -5.37 13.76 12.05
N THR A 103 -4.84 14.57 12.96
CA THR A 103 -3.62 14.24 13.70
C THR A 103 -3.81 13.06 14.63
N ASP A 104 -4.95 12.96 15.31
CA ASP A 104 -5.24 11.82 16.20
C ASP A 104 -5.39 10.52 15.40
N PHE A 105 -6.03 10.59 14.23
CA PHE A 105 -6.16 9.42 13.36
C PHE A 105 -4.84 9.05 12.70
N ALA A 106 -4.03 10.04 12.26
CA ALA A 106 -2.68 9.79 11.80
C ALA A 106 -1.81 9.14 12.89
N ASN A 107 -2.00 9.53 14.16
CA ASN A 107 -1.30 8.90 15.27
C ASN A 107 -1.78 7.47 15.54
N TYR A 108 -3.05 7.17 15.32
CA TYR A 108 -3.58 5.80 15.35
C TYR A 108 -2.98 4.94 14.21
N LEU A 109 -2.90 5.49 13.01
CA LEU A 109 -2.41 4.78 11.82
C LEU A 109 -0.88 4.63 11.80
N PHE A 110 -0.13 5.69 12.16
CA PHE A 110 1.32 5.82 11.95
C PHE A 110 2.12 6.19 13.24
N GLY A 111 1.46 6.48 14.38
CA GLY A 111 2.05 7.26 15.49
C GLY A 111 2.43 6.53 16.80
N ILE A 112 3.24 7.25 17.59
CA ILE A 112 4.07 6.80 18.74
C ILE A 112 3.29 6.56 20.05
N THR A 113 2.10 7.11 20.21
CA THR A 113 1.29 7.01 21.44
C THR A 113 0.31 5.83 21.40
N TYR A 114 0.45 4.94 22.38
CA TYR A 114 -0.21 3.65 22.48
C TYR A 114 -1.74 3.77 22.65
N TYR A 115 -2.48 3.64 21.55
CA TYR A 115 -3.90 3.27 21.57
C TYR A 115 -4.06 1.77 21.23
N GLY A 116 -3.43 0.90 22.03
CA GLY A 116 -3.85 -0.50 22.25
C GLY A 116 -3.94 -1.47 21.06
N GLY A 117 -3.49 -1.14 19.85
CA GLY A 117 -3.62 -2.00 18.66
C GLY A 117 -2.29 -2.44 18.05
N ASN A 118 -2.16 -3.73 17.73
CA ASN A 118 -0.98 -4.34 17.07
C ASN A 118 -0.80 -3.94 15.59
N VAL A 119 -1.66 -3.06 15.05
CA VAL A 119 -1.85 -2.86 13.60
C VAL A 119 -1.04 -1.70 13.06
N ARG A 120 -0.61 -0.77 13.91
CA ARG A 120 0.26 0.36 13.52
C ARG A 120 1.46 -0.09 12.69
N TYR A 121 2.18 -1.11 13.18
CA TYR A 121 3.38 -1.60 12.50
C TYR A 121 3.08 -2.16 11.10
N LEU A 122 1.84 -2.61 10.86
CA LEU A 122 1.41 -3.08 9.55
C LEU A 122 1.14 -1.92 8.60
N TYR A 123 0.56 -0.81 9.07
CA TYR A 123 0.33 0.38 8.23
C TYR A 123 1.64 1.10 7.90
N ASP A 124 2.52 1.27 8.90
CA ASP A 124 3.87 1.80 8.71
C ASP A 124 4.66 0.92 7.74
N ALA A 125 4.60 -0.41 7.90
CA ALA A 125 5.24 -1.34 6.99
C ALA A 125 4.66 -1.26 5.58
N LEU A 126 3.34 -1.18 5.44
CA LEU A 126 2.66 -1.08 4.15
C LEU A 126 3.05 0.19 3.40
N LEU A 127 3.02 1.34 4.08
CA LEU A 127 3.50 2.61 3.54
C LEU A 127 4.98 2.54 3.17
N GLY A 128 5.81 1.97 4.05
CA GLY A 128 7.24 1.77 3.82
C GLY A 128 7.52 0.91 2.58
N VAL A 129 6.75 -0.16 2.37
CA VAL A 129 6.85 -1.01 1.18
C VAL A 129 6.55 -0.21 -0.08
N TYR A 130 5.50 0.61 -0.11
CA TYR A 130 5.20 1.43 -1.28
C TYR A 130 6.26 2.51 -1.56
N ILE A 131 6.75 3.19 -0.52
CA ILE A 131 7.82 4.19 -0.67
C ILE A 131 9.10 3.53 -1.20
N ALA A 132 9.51 2.40 -0.61
CA ALA A 132 10.70 1.66 -1.06
C ALA A 132 10.55 1.18 -2.51
N THR A 133 9.35 0.70 -2.87
CA THR A 133 9.03 0.25 -4.23
C THR A 133 9.07 1.39 -5.23
N LEU A 134 8.49 2.55 -4.87
CA LEU A 134 8.51 3.76 -5.69
C LEU A 134 9.95 4.24 -5.92
N VAL A 135 10.72 4.42 -4.85
CA VAL A 135 12.10 4.93 -4.93
C VAL A 135 12.99 3.94 -5.69
N GLY A 136 12.96 2.65 -5.33
CA GLY A 136 13.74 1.61 -6.00
C GLY A 136 13.37 1.45 -7.48
N GLY A 137 12.08 1.55 -7.80
CA GLY A 137 11.57 1.54 -9.17
C GLY A 137 12.05 2.73 -10.00
N LEU A 138 11.96 3.95 -9.45
CA LEU A 138 12.47 5.16 -10.09
C LEU A 138 13.98 5.09 -10.33
N VAL A 139 14.77 4.67 -9.32
CA VAL A 139 16.21 4.48 -9.46
C VAL A 139 16.53 3.49 -10.58
N THR A 140 15.82 2.36 -10.64
CA THR A 140 15.99 1.35 -11.69
C THR A 140 15.68 1.92 -13.09
N LEU A 141 14.62 2.71 -13.23
CA LEU A 141 14.26 3.36 -14.48
C LEU A 141 15.32 4.37 -14.93
N VAL A 142 15.87 5.16 -14.00
CA VAL A 142 16.92 6.14 -14.28
C VAL A 142 18.23 5.44 -14.67
N ALA A 143 18.65 4.42 -13.92
CA ALA A 143 19.87 3.67 -14.17
C ALA A 143 19.84 2.97 -15.54
N THR A 144 18.70 2.36 -15.90
CA THR A 144 18.57 1.65 -17.18
C THR A 144 18.44 2.56 -18.40
N ARG A 145 18.02 3.84 -18.23
CA ARG A 145 18.04 4.82 -19.33
C ARG A 145 19.45 5.26 -19.72
N ARG A 146 20.42 5.16 -18.82
CA ARG A 146 21.80 5.66 -19.00
C ARG A 146 22.78 4.59 -19.48
N ALA A 147 22.35 3.33 -19.63
CA ALA A 147 23.21 2.28 -20.12
C ALA A 147 23.42 2.46 -21.65
N PRO A 148 24.67 2.53 -22.15
CA PRO A 148 24.93 2.49 -23.59
C PRO A 148 24.42 1.16 -24.17
N ALA A 149 23.90 1.24 -25.40
CA ALA A 149 23.33 0.12 -26.15
C ALA A 149 24.35 -0.99 -26.43
#